data_AF-A0A392QUB8-F1
#
_entry.id   AF-A0A392QUB8-F1
#
_cell.length_a   1.000
_cell.length_b   1.000
_cell.length_c   1.000
_cell.angle_alpha   90.00
_cell.angle_beta   90.00
_cell.angle_gamma   90.00
#
_symmetry.space_group_name_H-M   'P 1'
#
loop_
_entity.id
_entity.type
_entity.pdbx_description
1 polymer ?
#
loop_
_entity_poly.entity_id
_entity_poly.type
_entity_poly.pdbx_seq_one_letter_code
_entity_poly.pdbx_strand_id
1 'polypeptide(L)'
;MATHQLPPKKVVNMLQENGFDKLKLFDADEWVMAALLGTDIEVMLAIPNNMLEEFSMNPKAAESWVYENVTTYLYPGGLNI
;
A
#
# COMPACT_ATOMS: atom_id res chain seq x y z
N MET A 1 -10.09 3.91 -15.36
CA MET A 1 -10.18 4.43 -13.98
C MET A 1 -11.56 5.04 -13.76
N ALA A 2 -12.05 5.06 -12.52
CA ALA A 2 -13.33 5.70 -12.19
C ALA A 2 -13.24 7.21 -12.40
N THR A 3 -14.30 7.84 -12.90
CA THR A 3 -14.36 9.30 -13.07
C THR A 3 -14.57 10.04 -11.76
N HIS A 4 -15.02 9.34 -10.71
CA HIS A 4 -15.26 9.86 -9.36
C HIS A 4 -14.90 8.78 -8.34
N GLN A 5 -13.67 8.83 -7.83
CA GLN A 5 -13.22 7.90 -6.79
C GLN A 5 -13.77 8.33 -5.42
N LEU A 6 -14.09 7.35 -4.57
CA LEU A 6 -14.39 7.63 -3.18
C LEU A 6 -13.10 8.06 -2.46
N PRO A 7 -13.17 8.99 -1.48
CA PRO A 7 -12.02 9.31 -0.65
C PRO A 7 -11.48 8.05 0.03
N PRO A 8 -10.14 7.81 0.03
CA PRO A 8 -9.55 6.59 0.56
C PRO A 8 -10.02 6.24 1.99
N LYS A 9 -10.08 7.22 2.88
CA LYS A 9 -10.58 7.04 4.25
C LYS A 9 -12.01 6.52 4.33
N LYS A 10 -12.90 6.92 3.41
CA LYS A 10 -14.27 6.37 3.37
C LYS A 10 -14.27 4.91 2.96
N VAL A 11 -13.39 4.52 2.04
CA VAL A 11 -13.23 3.13 1.61
C VAL A 11 -12.68 2.28 2.76
N VAL A 12 -11.66 2.77 3.47
CA VAL A 12 -11.08 2.07 4.65
C VAL A 12 -12.13 1.87 5.74
N ASN A 13 -12.89 2.91 6.10
CA ASN A 13 -13.97 2.78 7.07
C ASN A 13 -15.01 1.73 6.63
N MET A 14 -15.43 1.77 5.35
CA MET A 14 -16.35 0.79 4.80
C MET A 14 -15.80 -0.64 4.91
N LEU A 15 -14.51 -0.85 4.63
CA LEU A 15 -13.87 -2.16 4.79
C LEU A 15 -13.91 -2.63 6.25
N GLN A 16 -13.56 -1.77 7.20
CA GLN A 16 -13.59 -2.09 8.63
C GLN A 16 -15.02 -2.40 9.13
N GLU A 17 -16.00 -1.57 8.76
CA GLU A 17 -17.41 -1.75 9.13
C GLU A 17 -18.00 -3.07 8.59
N ASN A 18 -17.46 -3.57 7.47
CA ASN A 18 -17.86 -4.83 6.87
C ASN A 18 -16.99 -6.03 7.30
N GLY A 19 -16.06 -5.84 8.25
CA GLY A 19 -15.24 -6.91 8.82
C GLY A 19 -14.14 -7.42 7.92
N PHE A 20 -13.70 -6.63 6.93
CA PHE A 20 -12.51 -6.97 6.13
C PHE A 20 -11.24 -6.66 6.93
N ASP A 21 -10.33 -7.63 6.95
CA ASP A 21 -9.06 -7.59 7.68
C ASP A 21 -7.83 -7.67 6.76
N LYS A 22 -8.03 -7.88 5.44
CA LYS A 22 -6.94 -7.95 4.45
C LYS A 22 -7.28 -7.18 3.18
N LEU A 23 -6.28 -6.53 2.59
CA LEU A 23 -6.39 -5.75 1.35
C LEU A 23 -5.18 -6.01 0.44
N LYS A 24 -5.38 -5.93 -0.88
CA LYS A 24 -4.29 -5.91 -1.85
C LYS A 24 -4.29 -4.59 -2.63
N LEU A 25 -3.17 -3.89 -2.59
CA LEU A 25 -2.90 -2.71 -3.40
C LEU A 25 -2.02 -3.10 -4.59
N PHE A 26 -2.34 -2.56 -5.77
CA PHE A 26 -1.59 -2.84 -7.00
C PHE A 26 -0.46 -1.83 -7.25
N ASP A 27 -0.46 -0.73 -6.49
CA ASP A 27 0.51 0.34 -6.48
C ASP A 27 0.67 0.91 -5.05
N ALA A 28 1.76 1.63 -4.82
CA ALA A 28 2.08 2.27 -3.56
C ALA A 28 1.58 3.72 -3.54
N ASP A 29 0.27 3.92 -3.71
CA ASP A 29 -0.32 5.26 -3.64
C ASP A 29 -0.27 5.80 -2.20
N GLU A 30 0.51 6.87 -1.99
CA GLU A 30 0.74 7.46 -0.67
C GLU A 30 -0.56 7.87 0.04
N TRP A 31 -1.60 8.30 -0.69
CA TRP A 31 -2.87 8.74 -0.08
C TRP A 31 -3.70 7.56 0.39
N VAL A 32 -3.67 6.44 -0.35
CA VAL A 32 -4.30 5.19 0.06
C VAL A 32 -3.56 4.59 1.26
N MET A 33 -2.23 4.56 1.21
CA MET A 33 -1.39 4.08 2.31
C MET A 33 -1.60 4.91 3.58
N ALA A 34 -1.63 6.24 3.46
CA ALA A 34 -1.90 7.13 4.59
C ALA A 34 -3.28 6.88 5.24
N ALA A 35 -4.30 6.50 4.45
CA ALA A 35 -5.63 6.23 4.97
C ALA A 35 -5.73 4.92 5.76
N LEU A 36 -4.78 3.99 5.57
CA LEU A 36 -4.72 2.69 6.25
C LEU A 36 -3.89 2.74 7.55
N LEU A 37 -3.18 3.85 7.81
CA LEU A 37 -2.34 4.02 9.01
C LEU A 37 -3.12 3.79 10.31
N GLY A 38 -2.54 3.00 11.20
CA GLY A 38 -3.13 2.70 12.51
C GLY A 38 -4.37 1.81 12.47
N THR A 39 -4.72 1.25 11.29
CA THR A 39 -5.72 0.18 11.19
C THR A 39 -5.06 -1.18 11.34
N ASP A 40 -5.85 -2.19 11.72
CA ASP A 40 -5.39 -3.58 11.80
C ASP A 40 -5.50 -4.33 10.46
N ILE A 41 -5.90 -3.65 9.37
CA ILE A 41 -6.03 -4.27 8.04
C ILE A 41 -4.63 -4.64 7.53
N GLU A 42 -4.41 -5.91 7.23
CA GLU A 42 -3.20 -6.43 6.60
C GLU A 42 -3.16 -6.04 5.12
N VAL A 43 -2.06 -5.45 4.67
CA VAL A 43 -1.93 -4.87 3.33
C VAL A 43 -0.87 -5.65 2.54
N MET A 44 -1.31 -6.31 1.47
CA MET A 44 -0.41 -6.81 0.44
C MET A 44 -0.14 -5.70 -0.58
N LEU A 45 1.11 -5.25 -0.67
CA LEU A 45 1.54 -4.26 -1.65
C LEU A 45 2.20 -4.93 -2.87
N ALA A 46 1.66 -4.71 -4.07
CA ALA A 46 2.24 -5.23 -5.30
C ALA A 46 3.29 -4.29 -5.89
N ILE A 47 4.26 -4.88 -6.58
CA ILE A 47 5.22 -4.15 -7.41
C ILE A 47 4.57 -3.92 -8.80
N PRO A 48 4.57 -2.68 -9.31
CA PRO A 48 4.10 -2.40 -10.67
C PRO A 48 4.88 -3.19 -11.73
N ASN A 49 4.16 -3.74 -12.72
CA ASN A 49 4.78 -4.59 -13.75
C ASN A 49 5.91 -3.90 -14.55
N ASN A 50 5.82 -2.58 -14.72
CA ASN A 50 6.84 -1.79 -15.42
C ASN A 50 8.16 -1.66 -14.64
N MET A 51 8.19 -1.98 -13.35
CA MET A 51 9.41 -1.96 -12.52
C MET A 51 10.13 -3.31 -12.49
N LEU A 52 9.51 -4.40 -12.97
CA LEU A 52 10.06 -5.75 -12.87
C LEU A 52 11.39 -5.92 -13.61
N GLU A 53 11.52 -5.33 -14.80
CA GLU A 53 12.78 -5.39 -15.57
C GLU A 53 13.90 -4.67 -14.83
N GLU A 54 13.67 -3.45 -14.36
CA GLU A 54 14.66 -2.68 -13.61
C GLU A 54 15.11 -3.41 -12.33
N PHE A 55 14.17 -3.95 -11.56
CA PHE A 55 14.50 -4.68 -10.33
C PHE A 55 15.27 -5.97 -10.60
N SER A 56 15.04 -6.62 -11.75
CA SER A 56 15.79 -7.80 -12.16
C SER A 56 17.25 -7.49 -12.49
N MET A 57 17.53 -6.27 -12.97
CA MET A 57 18.87 -5.84 -13.40
C MET A 57 19.63 -5.09 -12.30
N ASN A 58 18.92 -4.42 -11.40
CA ASN A 58 19.48 -3.55 -10.38
C ASN A 58 18.86 -3.81 -8.99
N PRO A 59 19.47 -4.66 -8.15
CA PRO A 59 18.99 -4.92 -6.80
C PRO A 59 18.85 -3.66 -5.94
N LYS A 60 19.69 -2.64 -6.15
CA LYS A 60 19.64 -1.39 -5.39
C LYS A 60 18.38 -0.57 -5.70
N ALA A 61 17.82 -0.69 -6.90
CA ALA A 61 16.53 -0.08 -7.23
C ALA A 61 15.39 -0.75 -6.42
N ALA A 62 15.41 -2.08 -6.32
CA ALA A 62 14.46 -2.82 -5.50
C ALA A 62 14.59 -2.48 -4.00
N GLU A 63 15.83 -2.41 -3.47
CA GLU A 63 16.08 -1.97 -2.10
C GLU A 63 15.53 -0.57 -1.82
N SER A 64 15.76 0.38 -2.72
CA SER A 64 15.26 1.76 -2.58
C SER A 64 13.73 1.79 -2.59
N TRP A 65 13.11 1.03 -3.49
CA TRP A 65 11.66 0.93 -3.56
C TRP A 65 11.05 0.33 -2.29
N VAL A 66 11.65 -0.72 -1.74
CA VAL A 66 11.20 -1.32 -0.46
C VAL A 66 11.35 -0.32 0.68
N TYR A 67 12.47 0.42 0.74
CA TYR A 67 12.67 1.43 1.77
C TYR A 67 11.57 2.51 1.73
N GLU A 68 11.30 3.05 0.55
CA GLU A 68 10.32 4.13 0.36
C GLU A 68 8.87 3.66 0.56
N ASN A 69 8.50 2.49 0.03
CA ASN A 69 7.10 2.08 -0.07
C ASN A 69 6.68 1.04 0.97
N VAL A 70 7.62 0.40 1.67
CA VAL A 70 7.33 -0.60 2.72
C VAL A 70 7.91 -0.15 4.04
N THR A 71 9.24 -0.01 4.13
CA THR A 71 9.92 0.24 5.41
C THR A 71 9.52 1.56 6.06
N THR A 72 9.26 2.61 5.26
CA THR A 72 8.80 3.92 5.74
C THR A 72 7.49 3.84 6.53
N TYR A 73 6.66 2.81 6.29
CA TYR A 73 5.38 2.61 6.98
C TYR A 73 5.45 1.63 8.16
N LEU A 74 6.61 1.00 8.42
CA LEU A 74 6.81 0.02 9.50
C LEU A 74 7.25 0.69 10.81
N TYR A 75 6.31 1.30 11.52
CA TYR A 75 6.51 1.89 12.84
C TYR A 75 5.25 1.72 13.71
N PRO A 76 5.31 1.94 15.04
CA PRO A 76 4.12 1.85 15.89
C PRO A 76 3.00 2.82 15.43
N GLY A 77 1.83 2.28 15.06
CA GLY A 77 0.74 3.04 14.44
C GLY A 77 0.88 3.24 12.92
N GLY A 78 1.85 2.56 12.30
CA GLY A 78 2.06 2.46 10.87
C GLY A 78 1.10 1.47 10.19
N LEU A 79 1.53 0.89 9.07
CA LEU A 79 0.79 -0.14 8.34
C LEU A 79 1.14 -1.54 8.82
N ASN A 80 0.16 -2.45 8.71
CA ASN A 80 0.37 -3.90 8.82
C ASN A 80 0.66 -4.46 7.41
N ILE A 81 1.93 -4.47 7.00
CA ILE A 81 2.43 -4.92 5.68
C ILE A 81 3.32 -6.16 5.83
#